data_AF-A0A519CPQ8-F1
#
_entry.id   AF-A0A519CPQ8-F1
#
_cell.length_a   1.000
_cell.length_b   1.000
_cell.length_c   1.000
_cell.angle_alpha   90.00
_cell.angle_beta   90.00
_cell.angle_gamma   90.00
#
_symmetry.space_group_name_H-M   'P 1'
#
loop_
_entity.id
_entity.type
_entity.pdbx_description
1 polymer ?
#
loop_
_entity_poly.entity_id
_entity_poly.type
_entity_poly.pdbx_seq_one_letter_code
_entity_poly.pdbx_strand_id
1 'polypeptide(L)'
;MSDFFSIKFKDNFGDYLLTLLFVKHMFDHYKVEKKFSFENIVKLIGSPHIGLEMNMILSKLSGDNGLHGILDSIDFTDVSRLGDGKDMVNNISKMITSIKD
;
A
#
# COMPACT_ATOMS: atom_id res chain seq x y z
N MET A 1 -18.22 -2.13 -15.63
CA MET A 1 -17.44 -1.62 -14.49
C MET A 1 -17.15 -2.75 -13.48
N SER A 2 -18.16 -3.52 -13.06
CA SER A 2 -18.01 -4.76 -12.27
C SER A 2 -16.99 -5.75 -12.86
N ASP A 3 -17.10 -6.05 -14.16
CA ASP A 3 -16.30 -7.14 -14.75
C ASP A 3 -14.81 -6.79 -14.92
N PHE A 4 -14.46 -5.50 -14.97
CA PHE A 4 -13.06 -5.06 -15.06
C PHE A 4 -12.31 -5.22 -13.73
N PHE A 5 -13.01 -5.01 -12.61
CA PHE A 5 -12.49 -5.27 -11.28
C PHE A 5 -12.39 -6.78 -11.00
N SER A 6 -13.41 -7.56 -11.37
CA SER A 6 -13.41 -9.02 -11.14
C SER A 6 -12.36 -9.79 -11.94
N ILE A 7 -11.98 -9.32 -13.14
CA ILE A 7 -10.98 -10.02 -13.99
C ILE A 7 -9.53 -9.72 -13.56
N LYS A 8 -9.26 -8.58 -12.89
CA LYS A 8 -7.91 -8.26 -12.36
C LYS A 8 -7.70 -8.59 -10.89
N PHE A 9 -8.75 -8.68 -10.08
CA PHE A 9 -8.66 -8.83 -8.62
C PHE A 9 -9.31 -10.13 -8.12
N LYS A 10 -9.05 -11.25 -8.80
CA LYS A 10 -9.38 -12.57 -8.27
C LYS A 10 -8.55 -12.81 -6.99
N ASP A 11 -9.12 -12.39 -5.86
CA ASP A 11 -8.88 -12.73 -4.44
C ASP A 11 -7.50 -12.56 -3.78
N ASN A 12 -6.46 -12.00 -4.42
CA ASN A 12 -5.14 -11.89 -3.75
C ASN A 12 -4.64 -10.47 -3.40
N PHE A 13 -5.16 -9.40 -4.01
CA PHE A 13 -4.61 -8.04 -3.84
C PHE A 13 -5.62 -6.98 -3.36
N GLY A 14 -6.89 -7.37 -3.18
CA GLY A 14 -7.97 -6.42 -2.85
C GLY A 14 -7.69 -5.65 -1.56
N ASP A 15 -7.26 -6.34 -0.51
CA ASP A 15 -6.99 -5.73 0.79
C ASP A 15 -5.82 -4.75 0.73
N TYR A 16 -4.76 -5.09 -0.03
CA TYR A 16 -3.62 -4.21 -0.25
C TYR A 16 -4.02 -2.91 -0.96
N LEU A 17 -4.84 -3.02 -2.01
CA LEU A 17 -5.32 -1.86 -2.74
C LEU A 17 -6.25 -1.00 -1.87
N LEU A 18 -7.16 -1.64 -1.11
CA LEU A 18 -8.05 -0.95 -0.20
C LEU A 18 -7.28 -0.19 0.89
N THR A 19 -6.26 -0.81 1.49
CA THR A 19 -5.38 -0.15 2.47
C THR A 19 -4.65 1.03 1.85
N LEU A 20 -4.11 0.89 0.63
CA LEU A 20 -3.44 2.00 -0.05
C LEU A 20 -4.40 3.15 -0.38
N LEU A 21 -5.63 2.86 -0.81
CA LEU A 21 -6.66 3.86 -1.06
C LEU A 21 -7.03 4.61 0.23
N PHE A 22 -7.20 3.87 1.33
CA PHE A 22 -7.45 4.46 2.64
C PHE A 22 -6.31 5.38 3.07
N VAL A 23 -5.06 4.93 2.97
CA VAL A 23 -3.88 5.73 3.31
C VAL A 23 -3.74 6.98 2.44
N LYS A 24 -3.97 6.88 1.13
CA LYS A 24 -4.00 8.04 0.23
C LYS A 24 -5.08 9.03 0.66
N HIS A 25 -6.30 8.54 0.91
CA HIS A 25 -7.40 9.37 1.39
C HIS A 25 -7.05 10.06 2.72
N MET A 26 -6.35 9.36 3.63
CA MET A 26 -5.89 9.96 4.88
C MET A 26 -4.92 11.11 4.66
N PHE A 27 -3.93 10.94 3.78
CA PHE A 27 -2.99 12.01 3.45
C PHE A 27 -3.67 13.23 2.79
N ASP A 28 -4.70 12.99 1.99
CA ASP A 28 -5.44 14.06 1.30
C ASP A 28 -6.32 14.89 2.27
N HIS A 29 -6.83 14.29 3.36
CA HIS A 29 -7.85 14.91 4.23
C HIS A 29 -7.39 15.23 5.64
N TYR A 30 -6.38 14.54 6.17
CA TYR A 30 -5.90 14.72 7.54
C TYR A 30 -4.53 15.38 7.53
N LYS A 31 -4.28 16.21 8.57
CA LYS A 31 -2.94 16.71 8.85
C LYS A 31 -2.11 15.59 9.48
N VAL A 32 -1.74 14.60 8.66
CA VAL A 32 -0.68 13.66 9.02
C VAL A 32 0.59 14.48 9.25
N GLU A 33 1.41 14.12 10.26
CA GLU A 33 2.64 14.85 10.57
C GLU A 33 3.39 15.23 9.28
N LYS A 34 3.90 16.47 9.19
CA LYS A 34 4.46 17.08 7.96
C LYS A 34 5.52 16.23 7.22
N LYS A 35 6.06 15.19 7.85
CA LYS A 35 7.11 14.32 7.31
C LYS A 35 6.57 13.17 6.44
N PHE A 36 5.27 12.86 6.49
CA PHE A 36 4.67 11.81 5.66
C PHE A 36 3.64 12.38 4.70
N SER A 37 3.80 12.01 3.44
CA SER A 37 2.90 12.33 2.34
C SER A 37 2.77 11.12 1.42
N PHE A 38 1.74 11.12 0.57
CA PHE A 38 1.61 10.08 -0.45
C PHE A 38 2.80 10.06 -1.43
N GLU A 39 3.48 11.19 -1.64
CA GLU A 39 4.70 11.24 -2.47
C GLU A 39 5.84 10.37 -1.91
N ASN A 40 5.92 10.20 -0.59
CA ASN A 40 6.91 9.30 0.01
C ASN A 40 6.69 7.85 -0.44
N ILE A 41 5.43 7.42 -0.56
CA ILE A 41 5.06 6.09 -1.06
C ILE A 41 5.36 5.97 -2.56
N VAL A 42 5.05 7.00 -3.35
CA VAL A 42 5.34 7.02 -4.80
C VAL A 42 6.84 6.88 -5.08
N LYS A 43 7.70 7.46 -4.23
CA LYS A 43 9.16 7.35 -4.36
C LYS A 43 9.69 5.92 -4.14
N LEU A 44 8.90 5.01 -3.57
CA LEU A 44 9.29 3.61 -3.37
C LEU A 44 9.15 2.75 -4.63
N ILE A 45 8.47 3.24 -5.68
CA ILE A 45 8.27 2.49 -6.92
C ILE A 45 9.61 1.99 -7.47
N GLY A 46 9.72 0.68 -7.67
CA GLY A 46 10.94 0.02 -8.14
C GLY A 46 12.01 -0.24 -7.06
N SER A 47 11.82 0.19 -5.81
CA SER A 47 12.73 -0.14 -4.70
C SER A 47 12.74 -1.65 -4.45
N PRO A 48 13.93 -2.28 -4.29
CA PRO A 48 14.02 -3.69 -3.89
C PRO A 48 13.49 -3.94 -2.47
N HIS A 49 13.33 -2.89 -1.67
CA HIS A 49 12.84 -2.95 -0.29
C HIS A 49 11.43 -2.38 -0.12
N ILE A 50 10.70 -2.18 -1.24
CA ILE A 50 9.37 -1.55 -1.23
C ILE A 50 8.40 -2.19 -0.23
N GLY A 51 8.41 -3.52 -0.07
CA GLY A 51 7.54 -4.20 0.90
C GLY A 51 7.84 -3.84 2.35
N LEU A 52 9.12 -3.86 2.73
CA LEU A 52 9.57 -3.50 4.08
C LEU A 52 9.31 -2.02 4.37
N GLU A 53 9.64 -1.14 3.42
CA GLU A 53 9.44 0.30 3.56
C GLU A 53 7.95 0.64 3.68
N MET A 54 7.07 -0.03 2.92
CA MET A 54 5.62 0.11 3.07
C MET A 54 5.14 -0.29 4.48
N ASN A 55 5.55 -1.45 4.99
CA ASN A 55 5.19 -1.88 6.34
C ASN A 55 5.65 -0.88 7.41
N MET A 56 6.85 -0.31 7.27
CA MET A 56 7.36 0.72 8.19
C MET A 56 6.50 2.00 8.16
N ILE A 57 6.07 2.44 6.97
CA ILE A 57 5.18 3.60 6.83
C ILE A 57 3.84 3.32 7.51
N LEU A 58 3.22 2.17 7.24
CA LEU A 58 1.93 1.80 7.82
C LEU A 58 1.99 1.69 9.33
N SER A 59 3.02 1.05 9.87
CA SER A 59 3.22 0.92 11.32
C SER A 59 3.34 2.28 12.00
N LYS A 60 4.08 3.22 11.39
CA LYS A 60 4.18 4.57 11.93
C LYS A 60 2.85 5.33 11.86
N LEU A 61 2.13 5.24 10.74
CA LEU A 61 0.79 5.84 10.62
C LEU A 61 -0.19 5.25 11.64
N SER A 62 -0.11 3.94 11.89
CA SER A 62 -0.93 3.23 12.87
C SER A 62 -0.69 3.76 14.28
N GLY A 63 0.59 3.84 14.69
CA GLY A 63 0.99 4.35 16.01
C GLY A 63 0.64 5.81 16.26
N ASP A 64 0.88 6.68 15.29
CA ASP A 64 0.66 8.13 15.46
C ASP A 64 -0.83 8.50 15.48
N ASN A 65 -1.71 7.66 14.90
CA ASN A 65 -3.14 7.97 14.72
C ASN A 65 -4.09 7.00 15.44
N GLY A 66 -3.58 6.05 16.23
CA GLY A 66 -4.40 5.08 16.94
C GLY A 66 -5.18 4.13 16.02
N LEU A 67 -4.69 3.88 14.81
CA LEU A 67 -5.32 3.03 13.78
C LEU A 67 -4.88 1.57 13.88
N HIS A 68 -4.50 1.15 15.08
CA HIS A 68 -4.04 -0.19 15.38
C HIS A 68 -5.07 -1.23 14.93
N GLY A 69 -4.60 -2.26 14.24
CA GLY A 69 -5.42 -3.35 13.72
C GLY A 69 -6.09 -3.10 12.36
N ILE A 70 -6.17 -1.85 11.88
CA ILE A 70 -6.62 -1.56 10.50
C ILE A 70 -5.41 -1.64 9.57
N LEU A 71 -4.40 -0.80 9.81
CA LEU A 71 -3.21 -0.74 8.96
C LEU A 71 -2.23 -1.89 9.22
N ASP A 72 -2.19 -2.41 10.45
CA ASP A 72 -1.27 -3.48 10.86
C ASP A 72 -1.73 -4.88 10.40
N SER A 73 -2.91 -4.98 9.79
CA SER A 73 -3.47 -6.26 9.31
C SER A 73 -2.89 -6.72 7.96
N ILE A 74 -2.14 -5.85 7.28
CA ILE A 74 -1.61 -6.09 5.95
C ILE A 74 -0.08 -6.13 5.98
N ASP A 75 0.47 -7.19 5.39
CA ASP A 75 1.91 -7.38 5.26
C ASP A 75 2.35 -7.25 3.79
N PHE A 76 3.03 -6.16 3.45
CA PHE A 76 3.60 -5.91 2.12
C PHE A 76 4.85 -6.74 1.80
N THR A 77 5.24 -7.66 2.69
CA THR A 77 6.27 -8.66 2.47
C THR A 77 5.73 -10.09 2.35
N ASP A 78 4.40 -10.25 2.31
CA ASP A 78 3.77 -11.56 2.14
C ASP A 78 4.04 -12.14 0.73
N VAL A 79 5.06 -12.98 0.66
CA VAL A 79 5.49 -13.66 -0.57
C VAL A 79 4.39 -14.56 -1.15
N SER A 80 3.52 -15.12 -0.29
CA SER A 80 2.44 -16.01 -0.75
C SER A 80 1.37 -15.28 -1.55
N ARG A 81 1.17 -13.98 -1.28
CA ARG A 81 0.20 -13.13 -1.98
C ARG A 81 0.85 -12.25 -3.04
N LEU A 82 2.02 -11.69 -2.75
CA LEU A 82 2.66 -10.66 -3.57
C LEU A 82 3.70 -11.21 -4.55
N GLY A 83 4.09 -12.47 -4.42
CA GLY A 83 5.21 -13.08 -5.14
C GLY A 83 6.55 -12.76 -4.47
N ASP A 84 7.64 -13.35 -4.99
CA ASP A 84 8.98 -13.13 -4.47
C ASP A 84 9.78 -12.12 -5.32
N GLY A 85 10.87 -11.60 -4.76
CA GLY A 85 11.85 -10.75 -5.44
C GLY A 85 11.23 -9.69 -6.36
N LYS A 86 11.42 -9.87 -7.67
CA LYS A 86 10.98 -8.91 -8.69
C LYS A 86 9.45 -8.84 -8.82
N ASP A 87 8.74 -9.92 -8.56
CA ASP A 87 7.27 -9.95 -8.67
C ASP A 87 6.62 -9.10 -7.58
N MET A 88 7.12 -9.19 -6.34
CA MET A 88 6.69 -8.31 -5.24
C MET A 88 6.88 -6.84 -5.60
N VAL A 89 8.08 -6.48 -6.07
CA VAL A 89 8.41 -5.09 -6.46
C VAL A 89 7.47 -4.61 -7.55
N ASN A 90 7.25 -5.42 -8.59
CA ASN A 90 6.38 -5.08 -9.71
C ASN A 90 4.92 -4.93 -9.28
N ASN A 91 4.42 -5.84 -8.45
CA ASN A 91 3.03 -5.88 -8.03
C ASN A 91 2.70 -4.66 -7.15
N ILE A 92 3.54 -4.36 -6.17
CA ILE A 92 3.35 -3.17 -5.31
C ILE A 92 3.51 -1.88 -6.14
N SER A 93 4.50 -1.82 -7.02
CA SER A 93 4.69 -0.66 -7.91
C SER A 93 3.48 -0.39 -8.80
N LYS A 94 2.87 -1.44 -9.36
CA LYS A 94 1.63 -1.33 -10.16
C LYS A 94 0.46 -0.82 -9.30
N MET A 95 0.31 -1.34 -8.08
CA MET A 95 -0.75 -0.88 -7.16
C MET A 95 -0.60 0.61 -6.85
N ILE A 96 0.59 1.06 -6.45
CA ILE A 96 0.87 2.49 -6.16
C ILE A 96 0.62 3.35 -7.40
N THR A 97 1.05 2.90 -8.59
CA THR A 97 0.81 3.64 -9.83
C THR A 97 -0.68 3.79 -10.11
N SER A 98 -1.47 2.72 -9.92
CA SER A 98 -2.90 2.72 -10.25
C SER A 98 -3.78 3.65 -9.40
N ILE A 99 -3.27 4.11 -8.26
CA ILE A 99 -3.98 5.02 -7.33
C ILE A 99 -3.36 6.42 -7.28
N LYS A 100 -2.18 6.60 -7.88
CA LYS A 100 -1.51 7.89 -7.99
C LYS A 100 -2.23 8.78 -9.00
N ASP A 101 -2.73 8.18 -10.07
CA ASP A 101 -3.49 8.82 -11.15
C ASP A 101 -4.92 9.17 -10.70
#